data_AF-A0A970Z7I7-F1
#
_entry.id   AF-A0A970Z7I7-F1
#
_cell.length_a   1.000
_cell.length_b   1.000
_cell.length_c   1.000
_cell.angle_alpha   90.00
_cell.angle_beta   90.00
_cell.angle_gamma   90.00
#
_symmetry.space_group_name_H-M   'P 1'
#
loop_
_entity.id
_entity.type
_entity.pdbx_description
1 polymer ?
#
loop_
_entity_poly.entity_id
_entity_poly.type
_entity_poly.pdbx_seq_one_letter_code
_entity_poly.pdbx_strand_id
1 'polypeptide(L)' 'MMDEQTIFVLDFGGHSGQLIARRVREMNVYSEVHPFDTPPEDIRALAPCGVILA' A
#
# COMPACT_ATOMS: atom_id res chain seq x y z
N MET A 1 1.29 10.38 19.91
CA MET A 1 2.07 10.00 18.72
C MET A 1 1.04 9.56 17.71
N MET A 2 0.95 10.21 16.55
CA MET A 2 0.04 9.73 15.50
C MET A 2 0.69 8.48 14.91
N ASP A 3 0.09 7.31 15.11
CA ASP A 3 0.41 6.13 14.32
C ASP A 3 0.25 6.51 12.84
N GLU A 4 1.35 6.53 12.08
CA GLU A 4 1.33 6.83 10.66
C GLU A 4 0.54 5.73 9.93
N GLN A 5 -0.73 6.01 9.65
CA GLN A 5 -1.61 5.11 8.93
C GLN A 5 -1.08 4.91 7.51
N THR A 6 -0.58 3.71 7.26
CA THR A 6 0.03 3.32 5.99
C THR A 6 -0.78 2.23 5.31
N ILE A 7 -1.15 2.46 4.06
CA ILE A 7 -1.81 1.46 3.21
C ILE A 7 -0.78 0.84 2.26
N PHE A 8 -0.69 -0.47 2.29
CA PHE A 8 0.14 -1.25 1.37
C PHE A 8 -0.69 -1.66 0.15
N VAL A 9 -0.28 -1.24 -1.05
CA VAL A 9 -0.94 -1.63 -2.31
C VAL A 9 -0.09 -2.69 -3.00
N LEU A 10 -0.60 -3.92 -3.07
CA LEU A 10 0.04 -5.05 -3.72
C LEU A 10 -0.49 -5.16 -5.16
N ASP A 11 0.37 -4.89 -6.14
CA ASP A 11 0.04 -4.79 -7.56
C ASP A 11 0.33 -6.10 -8.31
N PHE A 12 -0.70 -6.69 -8.91
CA PHE A 12 -0.64 -7.94 -9.67
C PHE A 12 -0.35 -7.74 -11.17
N GLY A 13 0.20 -6.59 -11.54
CA GLY A 13 0.54 -6.23 -12.93
C GLY A 13 -0.54 -5.40 -13.63
N GLY A 14 -1.47 -4.82 -12.86
CA GLY A 14 -2.49 -3.93 -13.38
C GLY A 14 -1.96 -2.51 -13.62
N HIS A 15 -2.59 -1.75 -14.50
CA HIS A 15 -2.30 -0.30 -14.62
C HIS A 15 -2.89 0.52 -13.44
N SER A 16 -3.59 -0.14 -12.52
CA SER A 16 -4.47 0.48 -11.53
C SER A 16 -3.80 0.74 -10.17
N GLY A 17 -2.74 0.03 -9.79
CA GLY A 17 -2.13 0.16 -8.45
C GLY A 17 -1.71 1.59 -8.12
N GLN A 18 -1.15 2.31 -9.11
CA GLN A 18 -0.79 3.73 -8.98
C GLN A 18 -2.01 4.65 -8.80
N LEU A 19 -3.13 4.36 -9.47
CA LEU A 19 -4.37 5.13 -9.33
C LEU A 19 -4.99 4.93 -7.94
N ILE A 20 -4.96 3.69 -7.44
CA ILE A 20 -5.41 3.36 -6.08
C ILE A 20 -4.56 4.11 -5.06
N ALA A 21 -3.23 4.02 -5.15
CA ALA A 21 -2.34 4.73 -4.25
C ALA A 21 -2.55 6.26 -4.27
N ARG A 22 -2.81 6.84 -5.45
CA ARG A 22 -3.18 8.25 -5.59
C ARG A 22 -4.47 8.58 -4.83
N ARG A 23 -5.53 7.78 -4.96
CA ARG A 23 -6.79 7.98 -4.23
C ARG A 23 -6.61 7.89 -2.72
N VAL A 24 -5.76 6.97 -2.25
CA VAL A 24 -5.42 6.87 -0.82
C VAL A 24 -4.72 8.14 -0.32
N ARG A 25 -3.76 8.66 -1.09
CA ARG A 25 -3.04 9.90 -0.76
C ARG A 25 -3.95 11.13 -0.79
N GLU A 26 -4.95 11.18 -1.67
CA GLU A 26 -6.00 12.22 -1.68
C GLU A 26 -6.82 12.25 -0.37
N MET A 27 -6.87 11.13 0.38
CA MET A 27 -7.49 11.05 1.70
C MET A 27 -6.54 11.41 2.85
N ASN A 28 -5.34 11.94 2.57
CA ASN A 28 -4.27 12.24 3.54
C ASN A 28 -3.75 11.00 4.28
N VAL A 29 -3.77 9.83 3.64
CA VAL A 29 -3.22 8.57 4.17
C VAL A 29 -1.99 8.20 3.36
N TYR A 30 -0.91 7.77 4.03
CA TYR A 30 0.30 7.33 3.35
C TYR A 30 0.06 6.00 2.62
N SER A 31 0.67 5.83 1.45
CA SER A 31 0.53 4.59 0.69
C SER A 31 1.77 4.26 -0.13
N GLU A 32 2.08 2.97 -0.21
CA GLU A 32 3.15 2.41 -1.02
C GLU A 32 2.60 1.39 -2.01
N VAL A 33 3.15 1.37 -3.23
CA VAL A 33 2.80 0.38 -4.26
C VAL A 33 3.97 -0.57 -4.41
N HIS A 34 3.68 -1.86 -4.29
CA HIS A 34 4.67 -2.95 -4.32
C HIS A 34 4.18 -4.07 -5.24
N PRO A 35 5.07 -4.78 -5.93
CA PRO A 35 4.68 -5.88 -6.82
C PRO A 35 4.16 -7.09 -6.04
N PHE A 36 3.34 -7.94 -6.67
CA PHE A 36 2.69 -9.09 -5.99
C PHE A 36 3.64 -10.12 -5.38
N ASP A 37 4.88 -10.17 -5.87
CA ASP A 37 5.93 -11.07 -5.40
C ASP A 37 6.74 -10.50 -4.22
N THR A 38 6.32 -9.35 -3.68
CA THR A 38 6.93 -8.75 -2.48
C THR A 38 6.87 -9.73 -1.31
N PRO A 39 8.00 -10.01 -0.64
CA PRO A 39 8.04 -11.01 0.40
C PRO A 39 7.18 -10.58 1.61
N PRO A 40 6.48 -11.50 2.27
CA PRO A 40 5.60 -11.17 3.40
C PRO A 40 6.30 -10.50 4.59
N GLU A 41 7.63 -10.65 4.70
CA GLU A 41 8.42 -10.00 5.73
C GLU A 41 8.47 -8.47 5.58
N ASP A 42 8.51 -7.96 4.34
CA ASP A 42 8.51 -6.53 4.07
C ASP A 42 7.15 -5.90 4.44
N ILE A 43 6.06 -6.61 4.14
CA ILE A 43 4.71 -6.21 4.53
C ILE A 43 4.59 -6.15 6.06
N ARG A 44 5.15 -7.13 6.77
CA ARG A 44 5.14 -7.15 8.24
C ARG A 44 6.03 -6.07 8.85
N ALA A 45 7.18 -5.78 8.24
CA ALA A 45 8.11 -4.75 8.70
C ALA A 45 7.49 -3.34 8.58
N LEU A 46 6.71 -3.09 7.53
CA LEU A 46 5.99 -1.82 7.35
C LEU A 46 4.82 -1.65 8.34
N ALA A 47 4.28 -2.76 8.86
CA ALA A 47 3.11 -2.78 9.75
C ALA A 47 1.93 -1.91 9.23
N PRO A 48 1.48 -2.11 7.98
CA PRO A 48 0.45 -1.27 7.39
C PRO A 48 -0.88 -1.43 8.12
N CYS A 49 -1.67 -0.36 8.16
CA CYS A 49 -3.02 -0.40 8.71
C CYS A 49 -4.01 -1.13 7.80
N GLY A 50 -3.64 -1.36 6.53
CA GLY A 50 -4.43 -2.13 5.57
C GLY A 50 -3.65 -2.50 4.32
N VAL A 51 -4.14 -3.52 3.61
CA VAL A 51 -3.57 -4.00 2.35
C VAL A 51 -4.65 -3.96 1.26
N ILE A 52 -4.32 -3.42 0.10
CA ILE A 52 -5.16 -3.43 -1.11
C ILE A 52 -4.50 -4.32 -2.16
N LEU A 53 -5.27 -5.26 -2.73
CA LEU A 53 -4.84 -6.13 -3.82
C LEU A 53 -5.34 -5.52 -5.14
N ALA A 54 -4.42 -5.16 -6.04
CA ALA A 54 -4.69 -4.33 -7.23
C ALA A 54 -4.36 -5.01 -8.55
#